data_AF-A0A416U2B3-F1
#
_entry.id   AF-A0A416U2B3-F1
#
_cell.length_a   1.000
_cell.length_b   1.000
_cell.length_c   1.000
_cell.angle_alpha   90.00
_cell.angle_beta   90.00
_cell.angle_gamma   90.00
#
_symmetry.space_group_name_H-M   'P 1'
#
loop_
_entity.id
_entity.type
_entity.pdbx_description
1 polymer ?
#
loop_
_entity_poly.entity_id
_entity_poly.type
_entity_poly.pdbx_seq_one_letter_code
_entity_poly.pdbx_strand_id
1 'polypeptide(L)' 'MLRYGEKLDLDKNLWDAIVTYMNDDIREDVHFDLAPCSEEEFLDEYVKRDPEFEKLLHEEFGIEMDV' A
#
# COMPACT_ATOMS: atom_id res chain seq x y z
N MET A 1 5.55 8.91 -0.28
CA MET A 1 6.19 7.60 -0.15
C MET A 1 7.49 7.58 -0.93
N LEU A 2 8.49 6.89 -0.38
CA LEU A 2 9.79 6.69 -1.02
C LEU A 2 10.04 5.20 -1.27
N ARG A 3 10.84 4.90 -2.30
CA ARG A 3 11.39 3.56 -2.51
C ARG A 3 12.89 3.67 -2.72
N TYR A 4 13.68 3.04 -1.85
CA TYR A 4 15.14 3.19 -1.82
C TYR A 4 15.63 4.65 -1.78
N GLY A 5 14.88 5.54 -1.13
CA GLY A 5 15.20 6.97 -1.00
C GLY A 5 14.84 7.84 -2.22
N GLU A 6 14.22 7.28 -3.25
CA GLU A 6 13.69 8.02 -4.39
C GLU A 6 12.16 8.10 -4.35
N LYS A 7 11.57 9.10 -5.02
CA LYS A 7 10.12 9.21 -5.11
C LYS A 7 9.55 7.94 -5.74
N LEU A 8 8.63 7.29 -5.03
CA LEU A 8 7.97 6.09 -5.52
C LEU A 8 7.06 6.43 -6.71
N ASP A 9 7.18 5.64 -7.77
CA ASP A 9 6.19 5.54 -8.85
C ASP A 9 5.52 4.18 -8.71
N LEU A 10 4.24 4.17 -8.31
CA LEU A 10 3.44 2.96 -8.20
C LEU A 10 3.01 2.53 -9.61
N ASP A 11 3.93 1.89 -10.34
CA ASP A 11 3.57 1.27 -11.60
C ASP A 11 2.63 0.07 -11.37
N LYS A 12 1.86 -0.28 -12.41
CA LYS A 12 0.88 -1.36 -12.34
C LYS A 12 1.46 -2.69 -11.84
N ASN A 13 2.69 -3.04 -12.23
CA ASN A 13 3.28 -4.31 -11.83
C ASN A 13 3.64 -4.31 -10.34
N LEU A 14 4.15 -3.19 -9.84
CA LEU A 14 4.43 -3.01 -8.42
C LEU A 14 3.13 -3.02 -7.60
N TRP A 15 2.10 -2.32 -8.07
CA TRP A 15 0.79 -2.31 -7.42
C TRP A 15 0.17 -3.71 -7.35
N ASP A 16 0.10 -4.43 -8.46
CA ASP A 16 -0.43 -5.80 -8.51
C ASP A 16 0.32 -6.76 -7.55
N ALA A 17 1.65 -6.56 -7.41
CA ALA A 17 2.46 -7.33 -6.47
C ALA A 17 2.11 -6.98 -5.01
N ILE A 18 2.02 -5.71 -4.65
CA ILE A 18 1.63 -5.25 -3.30
C ILE A 18 0.27 -5.82 -2.92
N VAL A 19 -0.72 -5.70 -3.82
CA VAL A 19 -2.10 -6.17 -3.60
C VAL A 19 -2.17 -7.69 -3.35
N THR A 20 -1.22 -8.47 -3.88
CA THR A 20 -1.14 -9.93 -3.64
C THR A 20 -0.78 -10.27 -2.19
N TYR A 21 -0.11 -9.37 -1.46
CA TYR A 21 0.24 -9.57 -0.05
C TYR A 21 -0.82 -9.04 0.91
N MET A 22 -1.80 -8.28 0.43
CA MET A 22 -2.85 -7.69 1.26
C MET A 22 -3.80 -8.76 1.80
N ASN A 23 -4.31 -8.53 3.00
CA ASN A 23 -5.46 -9.23 3.53
C ASN A 23 -6.72 -8.83 2.76
N ASP A 24 -7.44 -9.83 2.21
CA ASP A 24 -8.62 -9.59 1.38
C ASP A 24 -9.74 -8.86 2.13
N ASP A 25 -10.00 -9.19 3.40
CA ASP A 25 -11.07 -8.56 4.20
C ASP A 25 -10.78 -7.06 4.41
N ILE A 26 -9.54 -6.72 4.79
CA ILE A 26 -9.12 -5.32 4.98
C ILE A 26 -9.15 -4.57 3.65
N ARG A 27 -8.69 -5.21 2.58
CA ARG A 27 -8.67 -4.61 1.23
C ARG A 27 -10.09 -4.31 0.74
N GLU A 28 -11.03 -5.22 0.95
CA GLU A 28 -12.44 -5.02 0.60
C GLU A 28 -13.08 -3.90 1.42
N ASP A 29 -12.79 -3.84 2.72
CA ASP A 29 -13.28 -2.77 3.60
C ASP A 29 -12.75 -1.38 3.18
N VAL A 30 -11.44 -1.26 2.89
CA VAL A 30 -10.85 0.00 2.38
C VAL A 30 -11.47 0.36 1.03
N HIS A 31 -11.64 -0.61 0.14
CA HIS A 31 -12.25 -0.37 -1.16
C HIS A 31 -13.69 0.12 -1.03
N PHE A 32 -14.49 -0.47 -0.13
CA PHE A 32 -15.87 -0.06 0.12
C PHE A 32 -15.96 1.37 0.66
N ASP A 33 -15.06 1.73 1.58
CA ASP A 33 -15.10 3.04 2.25
C ASP A 33 -14.52 4.18 1.41
N LEU A 34 -13.47 3.90 0.63
CA LEU A 34 -12.64 4.94 0.01
C LEU A 34 -12.80 5.03 -1.51
N ALA A 35 -13.42 4.05 -2.19
CA ALA A 35 -13.56 4.11 -3.64
C ALA A 35 -14.54 5.18 -4.11
N PRO A 36 -14.23 5.90 -5.21
CA PRO A 36 -12.98 5.85 -5.98
C PRO A 36 -11.85 6.65 -5.31
N CYS A 37 -10.62 6.11 -5.31
CA CYS A 37 -9.42 6.77 -4.78
C CYS A 37 -8.19 6.43 -5.63
N SER A 38 -7.09 7.13 -5.40
CA SER A 38 -5.76 6.76 -5.93
C SER A 38 -5.17 5.54 -5.21
N GLU A 39 -4.18 4.90 -5.83
CA GLU A 39 -3.43 3.80 -5.22
C GLU A 39 -2.66 4.26 -3.98
N GLU A 40 -2.15 5.50 -3.99
CA GLU A 40 -1.48 6.10 -2.83
C GLU A 40 -2.45 6.28 -1.66
N GLU A 41 -3.63 6.89 -1.89
CA GLU A 41 -4.65 7.05 -0.86
C GLU A 41 -5.15 5.70 -0.33
N PHE A 42 -5.29 4.71 -1.22
CA PHE A 42 -5.67 3.36 -0.85
C PHE A 42 -4.63 2.72 0.08
N LEU A 43 -3.34 2.80 -0.29
CA LEU A 43 -2.25 2.18 0.46
C LEU A 43 -2.07 2.84 1.83
N ASP A 44 -2.18 4.17 1.90
CA ASP A 44 -2.14 4.92 3.16
C ASP A 44 -3.26 4.47 4.11
N GLU A 45 -4.49 4.32 3.61
CA GLU A 45 -5.62 3.89 4.43
C GLU A 45 -5.53 2.41 4.81
N TYR A 46 -5.04 1.56 3.90
CA TYR A 46 -4.80 0.15 4.18
C TYR A 46 -3.79 -0.02 5.32
N VAL A 47 -2.65 0.67 5.27
CA VAL A 47 -1.61 0.60 6.31
C VAL A 47 -2.13 1.09 7.68
N LYS A 48 -3.03 2.08 7.73
CA LYS A 48 -3.67 2.48 9.01
C LYS A 48 -4.51 1.37 9.62
N ARG A 49 -5.13 0.52 8.80
CA ARG A 49 -5.94 -0.62 9.25
C ARG A 49 -5.10 -1.88 9.53
N ASP A 50 -3.98 -2.02 8.82
CA ASP A 50 -3.01 -3.11 8.96
C ASP A 50 -1.58 -2.57 9.14
N PRO A 51 -1.21 -2.10 10.35
CA PRO A 51 0.11 -1.49 10.58
C PRO A 51 1.29 -2.43 10.34
N GLU A 52 1.10 -3.75 10.48
CA GLU A 52 2.17 -4.72 10.20
C GLU A 52 2.49 -4.80 8.69
N PHE A 53 1.55 -4.37 7.83
CA PHE A 53 1.78 -4.29 6.40
C PHE A 53 2.84 -3.24 6.03
N GLU A 54 2.97 -2.16 6.81
CA GLU A 54 4.04 -1.18 6.62
C GLU A 54 5.42 -1.84 6.69
N LYS A 55 5.59 -2.74 7.65
CA LYS A 55 6.83 -3.50 7.81
C LYS A 55 7.10 -4.39 6.59
N LEU A 56 6.07 -5.05 6.06
CA LEU A 56 6.16 -5.85 4.84
C LEU A 56 6.54 -5.00 3.62
N LEU A 57 5.93 -3.82 3.47
CA LEU A 57 6.27 -2.86 2.40
C LEU A 57 7.76 -2.47 2.44
N HIS A 58 8.29 -2.21 3.63
CA HIS A 58 9.71 -1.91 3.79
C HIS A 58 10.60 -3.13 3.50
N GLU A 59 10.31 -4.30 4.08
CA GLU A 59 11.17 -5.49 3.97
C GLU A 59 11.16 -6.12 2.56
N GLU A 60 10.00 -6.24 1.92
CA GLU A 60 9.85 -6.92 0.63
C GLU A 60 10.01 -5.99 -0.56
N PHE A 61 9.58 -4.73 -0.45
CA PHE A 61 9.53 -3.79 -1.57
C PHE A 61 10.50 -2.60 -1.43
N GLY A 62 11.05 -2.39 -0.24
CA GLY A 62 11.87 -1.21 0.07
C GLY A 62 11.07 0.09 0.06
N ILE A 63 9.75 0.01 0.30
CA ILE A 63 8.84 1.15 0.32
C ILE A 63 8.77 1.71 1.74
N GLU A 64 8.97 3.01 1.86
CA GLU A 64 8.83 3.79 3.08
C GLU A 64 7.59 4.68 2.98
N MET A 65 6.70 4.53 3.94
CA MET A 65 5.49 5.35 4.05
C MET A 65 5.85 6.74 4.59
N ASP A 66 5.24 7.79 4.05
CA ASP A 66 5.37 9.15 4.60
C ASP A 66 4.30 9.34 5.69
N VAL A 67 4.39 8.58 6.78
CA VAL A 67 3.46 8.68 7.93
C VAL A 67 3.69 9.94 8.78
#